data_AF-A0A957C1W5-F1
#
_entry.id   AF-A0A957C1W5-F1
#
_cell.length_a   1.000
_cell.length_b   1.000
_cell.length_c   1.000
_cell.angle_alpha   90.00
_cell.angle_beta   90.00
_cell.angle_gamma   90.00
#
_symmetry.space_group_name_H-M   'P 1'
#
loop_
_entity.id
_entity.type
_entity.pdbx_description
1 polymer ?
#
loop_
_entity_poly.entity_id
_entity_poly.type
_entity_poly.pdbx_seq_one_letter_code
_entity_poly.pdbx_strand_id
1 'polypeptide(L)'
;TFHFEGEGLRIRYVAARNMGMFDIIVDGVLLDSIDAYATELSYPGTGVYFVGSGAHTLNIRSSQNKNPASEGYVIGLDAIQVFRGTANALIIPPPAVSATPSPVPQPAAGIELVAAPPTVQATATPIAPGLLSVSVVIAYDENGNRDVDPAEGVAGISVRAVEIGTNRVIAQAFTDSSGYAQLQVVTSSEARIVVPYFGTVWDIPRSRNGGGQASFTLLLRPGNQPGLIP
;
A
#
# COMPACT_ATOMS: atom_id res chain seq x y z
N THR A 1 11.62 -1.85 27.80
CA THR A 1 12.42 -1.32 26.68
C THR A 1 12.41 -2.33 25.56
N PHE A 2 12.29 -1.88 24.31
CA PHE A 2 12.23 -2.70 23.12
C PHE A 2 13.13 -2.09 22.04
N HIS A 3 14.06 -2.88 21.50
CA HIS A 3 14.93 -2.46 20.40
C HIS A 3 14.30 -2.87 19.08
N PHE A 4 14.31 -1.97 18.10
CA PHE A 4 13.81 -2.27 16.78
C PHE A 4 14.65 -1.60 15.70
N GLU A 5 14.50 -2.11 14.48
CA GLU A 5 15.04 -1.49 13.28
C GLU A 5 13.88 -1.23 12.34
N GLY A 6 13.73 0.00 11.85
CA GLY A 6 12.60 0.40 11.02
C GLY A 6 12.43 1.90 10.94
N GLU A 7 11.49 2.34 10.11
CA GLU A 7 11.20 3.75 9.81
C GLU A 7 10.10 4.35 10.70
N GLY A 8 9.30 3.49 11.34
CA GLY A 8 8.24 3.92 12.23
C GLY A 8 7.63 2.79 13.02
N LEU A 9 6.76 3.13 13.96
CA LEU A 9 6.06 2.16 14.80
C LEU A 9 4.66 2.63 15.19
N ARG A 10 3.78 1.70 15.57
CA ARG A 10 2.55 1.98 16.33
C ARG A 10 2.34 0.98 17.45
N ILE A 11 1.61 1.40 18.49
CA ILE A 11 1.31 0.59 19.68
C ILE A 11 -0.17 0.20 19.68
N ARG A 12 -0.46 -1.08 19.91
CA ARG A 12 -1.80 -1.60 20.25
C ARG A 12 -1.87 -1.84 21.75
N TYR A 13 -2.97 -1.44 22.37
CA TYR A 13 -3.13 -1.49 23.81
C TYR A 13 -4.60 -1.77 24.17
N VAL A 14 -4.82 -2.15 25.43
CA VAL A 14 -6.15 -2.38 25.99
C VAL A 14 -6.64 -1.07 26.60
N ALA A 15 -7.84 -0.65 26.23
CA ALA A 15 -8.53 0.45 26.90
C ALA A 15 -9.76 -0.08 27.66
N ALA A 16 -9.90 0.29 28.92
CA ALA A 16 -10.96 -0.17 29.81
C ALA A 16 -11.09 0.73 31.05
N ARG A 17 -12.10 0.47 31.88
CA ARG A 17 -12.47 1.35 33.01
C ARG A 17 -11.37 1.52 34.05
N ASN A 18 -10.49 0.54 34.23
CA ASN A 18 -9.43 0.53 35.23
C ASN A 18 -8.04 0.86 34.66
N MET A 19 -7.95 1.30 33.40
CA MET A 19 -6.69 1.62 32.74
C MET A 19 -6.16 3.02 33.09
N GLY A 20 -4.84 3.14 33.18
CA GLY A 20 -4.13 4.41 33.37
C GLY A 20 -3.53 4.95 32.08
N MET A 21 -2.64 5.93 32.22
CA MET A 21 -1.94 6.56 31.10
C MET A 21 -0.51 6.04 30.95
N PHE A 22 0.00 5.94 29.72
CA PHE A 22 1.38 5.53 29.45
C PHE A 22 2.05 6.41 28.39
N ASP A 23 3.36 6.58 28.54
CA ASP A 23 4.21 7.37 27.65
C ASP A 23 4.87 6.49 26.59
N ILE A 24 4.97 7.00 25.36
CA ILE A 24 5.71 6.42 24.26
C ILE A 24 6.96 7.26 24.02
N ILE A 25 8.13 6.67 24.28
CA ILE A 25 9.42 7.36 24.21
C ILE A 25 10.30 6.60 23.22
N VAL A 26 10.77 7.25 22.16
CA VAL A 26 11.72 6.66 21.21
C VAL A 26 13.02 7.43 21.26
N ASP A 27 14.14 6.71 21.42
CA ASP A 27 15.50 7.28 21.51
C ASP A 27 15.65 8.38 22.57
N GLY A 28 14.89 8.25 23.66
CA GLY A 28 14.86 9.21 24.77
C GLY A 28 13.93 10.40 24.55
N VAL A 29 13.29 10.52 23.39
CA VAL A 29 12.32 11.58 23.07
C VAL A 29 10.90 11.08 23.34
N LEU A 30 10.15 11.82 24.18
CA LEU A 30 8.72 11.57 24.38
C LEU A 30 7.95 11.94 23.11
N LEU A 31 7.31 10.94 22.49
CA LEU A 31 6.51 11.12 21.28
C LEU A 31 5.04 11.36 21.61
N ASP A 32 4.49 10.64 22.59
CA ASP A 32 3.09 10.78 22.99
C ASP A 32 2.83 10.25 24.42
N SER A 33 1.71 10.67 25.02
CA SER A 33 1.18 10.14 26.27
C SER A 33 -0.28 9.72 26.07
N ILE A 34 -0.54 8.42 26.22
CA ILE A 34 -1.79 7.78 25.85
C ILE A 34 -2.66 7.59 27.09
N ASP A 35 -3.89 8.11 27.07
CA ASP A 35 -4.94 7.75 28.03
C ASP A 35 -5.64 6.48 27.56
N ALA A 36 -5.42 5.38 28.28
CA ALA A 36 -6.08 4.11 27.99
C ALA A 36 -7.42 3.93 28.71
N TYR A 37 -7.94 4.95 29.39
CA TYR A 37 -9.27 4.88 29.97
C TYR A 37 -10.34 4.79 28.88
N ALA A 38 -11.26 3.83 29.04
CA ALA A 38 -12.50 3.76 28.29
C ALA A 38 -13.62 3.22 29.17
N THR A 39 -14.86 3.65 28.93
CA THR A 39 -16.05 3.15 29.66
C THR A 39 -16.39 1.70 29.33
N GLU A 40 -15.87 1.17 28.24
CA GLU A 40 -16.02 -0.22 27.79
C GLU A 40 -14.67 -0.80 27.37
N LEU A 41 -14.54 -2.13 27.43
CA LEU A 41 -13.32 -2.81 27.00
C LEU A 41 -13.14 -2.67 25.48
N SER A 42 -11.97 -2.21 25.06
CA SER A 42 -11.59 -2.08 23.65
C SER A 42 -10.10 -2.27 23.43
N TYR A 43 -9.68 -2.44 22.17
CA TYR A 43 -8.30 -2.73 21.77
C TYR A 43 -7.77 -1.69 20.75
N PRO A 44 -7.66 -0.41 21.14
CA PRO A 44 -7.21 0.66 20.25
C PRO A 44 -5.75 0.52 19.81
N GLY A 45 -5.41 1.23 18.74
CA GLY A 45 -4.04 1.45 18.30
C GLY A 45 -3.72 2.93 18.20
N THR A 46 -2.48 3.31 18.48
CA THR A 46 -2.00 4.67 18.22
C THR A 46 -1.91 4.93 16.70
N GLY A 47 -1.71 6.20 16.35
CA GLY A 47 -1.14 6.55 15.04
C GLY A 47 0.25 5.95 14.83
N VAL A 48 0.76 6.05 13.60
CA VAL A 48 2.13 5.64 13.26
C VAL A 48 3.09 6.78 13.60
N TYR A 49 4.10 6.49 14.41
CA TYR A 49 5.20 7.39 14.71
C TYR A 49 6.35 7.11 13.76
N PHE A 50 6.67 8.06 12.88
CA PHE A 50 7.85 7.96 12.01
C PHE A 50 9.09 8.45 12.75
N VAL A 51 10.14 7.62 12.78
CA VAL A 51 11.37 7.87 13.55
C VAL A 51 12.63 7.92 12.68
N GLY A 52 12.46 7.80 11.36
CA GLY A 52 13.57 7.68 10.41
C GLY A 52 14.03 6.24 10.30
N SER A 53 14.77 5.90 9.24
CA SER A 53 15.31 4.54 9.08
C SER A 53 16.51 4.32 10.01
N GLY A 54 16.60 3.12 10.57
CA GLY A 54 17.74 2.72 11.36
C GLY A 54 17.35 1.92 12.59
N ALA A 55 18.30 1.74 13.49
CA ALA A 55 18.09 1.10 14.78
C ALA A 55 17.62 2.15 15.81
N HIS A 56 16.57 1.81 16.54
CA HIS A 56 15.90 2.67 17.49
C HIS A 56 15.60 1.91 18.78
N THR A 57 15.38 2.66 19.87
CA THR A 57 14.99 2.12 21.16
C THR A 57 13.67 2.72 21.62
N LEU A 58 12.63 1.88 21.68
CA LEU A 58 11.33 2.21 22.24
C LEU A 58 11.30 1.92 23.74
N ASN A 59 10.84 2.92 24.50
CA ASN A 59 10.51 2.82 25.91
C ASN A 59 9.02 3.16 26.09
N ILE A 60 8.26 2.20 26.60
CA ILE A 60 6.89 2.44 27.06
C ILE A 60 6.95 2.48 28.57
N ARG A 61 6.42 3.55 29.17
CA ARG A 61 6.48 3.79 30.60
C ARG A 61 5.10 4.16 31.14
N SER A 62 4.73 3.61 32.30
CA SER A 62 3.58 4.15 33.03
C SER A 62 3.84 5.61 33.38
N SER A 63 2.91 6.49 33.04
CA SER A 63 2.97 7.89 33.46
C SER A 63 2.69 8.06 34.97
N GLN A 64 2.25 6.98 35.65
CA GLN A 64 1.67 7.02 37.00
C GLN A 64 0.49 7.99 37.12
N ASN A 65 -0.15 8.30 35.99
CA ASN A 65 -1.34 9.14 35.89
C ASN A 65 -2.52 8.32 35.32
N LYS A 66 -3.73 8.82 35.51
CA LYS A 66 -4.95 8.23 34.96
C LYS A 66 -6.01 9.29 34.71
N ASN A 67 -6.97 8.97 33.86
CA ASN A 67 -8.20 9.74 33.78
C ASN A 67 -8.89 9.78 35.16
N PRO A 68 -9.44 10.93 35.61
CA PRO A 68 -10.18 11.00 36.87
C PRO A 68 -11.36 10.01 36.96
N ALA A 69 -11.96 9.66 35.81
CA ALA A 69 -13.05 8.69 35.72
C ALA A 69 -12.58 7.22 35.70
N SER A 70 -11.26 6.98 35.64
CA SER A 70 -10.70 5.63 35.66
C SER A 70 -10.68 5.05 37.07
N GLU A 71 -10.95 3.75 37.17
CA GLU A 71 -10.94 2.96 38.40
C GLU A 71 -9.51 2.56 38.83
N GLY A 72 -8.49 2.72 37.96
CA GLY A 72 -7.14 2.23 38.22
C GLY A 72 -6.05 2.83 37.34
N TYR A 73 -4.84 2.26 37.47
CA TYR A 73 -3.63 2.66 36.72
C TYR A 73 -3.10 1.53 35.83
N VAL A 74 -3.95 0.54 35.53
CA VAL A 74 -3.50 -0.65 34.80
C VAL A 74 -3.07 -0.23 33.39
N ILE A 75 -2.01 -0.85 32.88
CA ILE A 75 -1.58 -0.67 31.50
C ILE A 75 -1.58 -2.04 30.86
N GLY A 76 -2.43 -2.22 29.86
CA GLY A 76 -2.46 -3.40 29.01
C GLY A 76 -1.85 -3.08 27.66
N LEU A 77 -0.73 -3.70 27.31
CA LEU A 77 -0.16 -3.63 25.97
C LEU A 77 -0.51 -4.91 25.23
N ASP A 78 -0.81 -4.78 23.94
CA ASP A 78 -1.13 -5.91 23.06
C ASP A 78 0.02 -6.15 22.08
N ALA A 79 0.31 -5.19 21.20
CA ALA A 79 1.30 -5.34 20.15
C ALA A 79 2.10 -4.07 19.85
N ILE A 80 3.35 -4.26 19.43
CA ILE A 80 4.20 -3.22 18.83
C ILE A 80 4.38 -3.58 17.36
N GLN A 81 3.94 -2.71 16.45
CA GLN A 81 4.09 -2.93 15.02
C GLN A 81 5.16 -1.99 14.48
N VAL A 82 6.20 -2.56 13.86
CA VAL A 82 7.33 -1.81 13.29
C VAL A 82 7.20 -1.80 11.77
N PHE A 83 7.29 -0.60 11.20
CA PHE A 83 7.30 -0.38 9.77
C PHE A 83 8.73 -0.30 9.28
N ARG A 84 9.09 -1.09 8.26
CA ARG A 84 10.42 -1.11 7.65
C ARG A 84 10.29 -0.84 6.16
N GLY A 85 11.07 0.08 5.62
CA GLY A 85 11.37 0.07 4.19
C GLY A 85 12.20 -1.17 3.88
N THR A 86 11.79 -1.96 2.89
CA THR A 86 12.69 -2.91 2.23
C THR A 86 13.04 -2.35 0.86
N ALA A 87 14.08 -2.88 0.20
CA ALA A 87 14.58 -2.46 -1.13
C ALA A 87 13.53 -2.42 -2.28
N ASN A 88 12.25 -2.69 -1.97
CA ASN A 88 11.11 -2.54 -2.86
C ASN A 88 10.31 -1.24 -2.61
N ALA A 89 10.78 -0.34 -1.74
CA ALA A 89 10.34 1.05 -1.65
C ALA A 89 11.24 1.91 -2.56
N LEU A 90 10.86 2.05 -3.83
CA LEU A 90 11.49 3.01 -4.74
C LEU A 90 11.11 4.42 -4.31
N ILE A 91 12.00 5.10 -3.59
CA ILE A 91 12.04 6.56 -3.58
C ILE A 91 12.85 6.96 -4.81
N ILE A 92 12.19 7.33 -5.91
CA ILE A 92 12.85 7.76 -7.15
C ILE A 92 13.12 9.27 -7.04
N PRO A 93 14.38 9.74 -6.93
CA PRO A 93 14.69 11.14 -7.14
C PRO A 93 14.42 11.52 -8.61
N PRO A 94 13.97 12.75 -8.91
CA PRO A 94 13.63 13.16 -10.27
C PRO A 94 14.81 12.97 -11.24
N PRO A 95 14.55 12.56 -12.50
CA PRO A 95 15.60 12.23 -13.45
C PRO A 95 16.43 13.47 -13.81
N ALA A 96 17.75 13.37 -13.66
CA ALA A 96 18.69 14.31 -14.26
C ALA A 96 18.74 14.06 -15.78
N VAL A 97 18.37 15.06 -16.57
CA VAL A 97 18.50 15.03 -18.03
C VAL A 97 19.97 15.06 -18.42
N SER A 98 20.47 13.98 -19.03
CA SER A 98 21.75 13.94 -19.72
C SER A 98 21.49 13.87 -21.22
N ALA A 99 21.93 14.88 -21.97
CA ALA A 99 21.81 14.91 -23.42
C ALA A 99 22.90 14.03 -24.04
N THR A 100 22.50 12.94 -24.70
CA THR A 100 23.40 12.10 -25.50
C THR A 100 23.65 12.77 -26.85
N PRO A 101 24.90 12.97 -27.30
CA PRO A 101 25.18 13.52 -28.61
C PRO A 101 24.78 12.54 -29.72
N SER A 102 24.18 13.06 -30.79
CA SER A 102 23.79 12.31 -31.97
C SER A 102 25.04 11.94 -32.80
N PRO A 103 25.22 10.68 -33.22
CA PRO A 103 26.36 10.28 -34.05
C PRO A 103 26.26 10.82 -35.48
N VAL A 104 27.41 11.24 -36.02
CA VAL A 104 27.59 11.70 -37.41
C VAL A 104 27.64 10.49 -38.35
N PRO A 105 26.97 10.50 -39.53
CA PRO A 105 26.97 9.35 -40.44
C PRO A 105 28.31 9.14 -41.14
N GLN A 106 28.75 7.88 -41.27
CA GLN A 106 29.90 7.47 -42.08
C GLN A 106 29.46 6.87 -43.44
N PRO A 107 30.26 7.00 -44.52
CA PRO A 107 29.89 6.48 -45.84
C PRO A 107 29.93 4.94 -45.91
N ALA A 108 28.97 4.35 -46.62
CA ALA A 108 28.83 2.90 -46.76
C ALA A 108 29.83 2.29 -47.77
N ALA A 109 30.47 1.19 -47.38
CA ALA A 109 31.24 0.33 -48.29
C ALA A 109 30.28 -0.63 -49.03
N GLY A 110 30.47 -0.78 -50.35
CA GLY A 110 29.66 -1.65 -51.20
C GLY A 110 30.00 -3.13 -51.01
N ILE A 111 28.98 -3.96 -50.78
CA ILE A 111 29.09 -5.43 -50.73
C ILE A 111 28.23 -6.03 -51.84
N GLU A 112 28.83 -6.91 -52.64
CA GLU A 112 28.22 -7.69 -53.71
C GLU A 112 27.42 -8.89 -53.13
N LEU A 113 26.19 -9.10 -53.62
CA LEU A 113 25.23 -10.08 -53.10
C LEU A 113 25.48 -11.49 -53.70
N VAL A 114 25.97 -12.44 -52.90
CA VAL A 114 26.24 -13.83 -53.34
C VAL A 114 25.07 -14.80 -53.07
N ALA A 115 24.10 -14.47 -52.22
CA ALA A 115 22.85 -15.24 -52.09
C ALA A 115 21.80 -14.43 -51.31
N ALA A 116 20.52 -14.60 -51.65
CA ALA A 116 19.44 -14.08 -50.82
C ALA A 116 19.41 -14.88 -49.50
N PRO A 117 19.55 -14.23 -48.32
CA PRO A 117 19.30 -14.88 -47.05
C PRO A 117 17.87 -15.45 -47.01
N PRO A 118 17.61 -16.52 -46.23
CA PRO A 118 16.23 -16.95 -45.98
C PRO A 118 15.39 -15.73 -45.62
N THR A 119 14.20 -15.59 -46.21
CA THR A 119 13.26 -14.51 -45.90
C THR A 119 12.98 -14.55 -44.40
N VAL A 120 13.61 -13.65 -43.67
CA VAL A 120 13.37 -13.49 -42.23
C VAL A 120 11.92 -13.07 -42.11
N GLN A 121 11.08 -13.98 -41.63
CA GLN A 121 9.67 -13.69 -41.37
C GLN A 121 9.63 -12.48 -40.42
N ALA A 122 8.88 -11.44 -40.78
CA ALA A 122 8.82 -10.22 -39.99
C ALA A 122 8.49 -10.58 -38.54
N THR A 123 9.42 -10.29 -37.62
CA THR A 123 9.12 -10.38 -36.20
C THR A 123 8.10 -9.29 -35.91
N ALA A 124 6.95 -9.67 -35.36
CA ALA A 124 5.92 -8.70 -34.98
C ALA A 124 6.57 -7.62 -34.09
N THR A 125 6.38 -6.35 -34.44
CA THR A 125 6.85 -5.24 -33.60
C THR A 125 6.13 -5.35 -32.26
N PRO A 126 6.86 -5.47 -31.13
CA PRO A 126 6.25 -5.49 -29.80
C PRO A 126 5.38 -4.25 -29.63
N ILE A 127 4.14 -4.43 -29.17
CA ILE A 127 3.26 -3.32 -28.85
C ILE A 127 3.94 -2.50 -27.75
N ALA A 128 4.03 -1.18 -27.95
CA ALA A 128 4.62 -0.28 -26.95
C ALA A 128 3.79 -0.31 -25.65
N PRO A 129 4.43 -0.32 -24.46
CA PRO A 129 3.72 -0.27 -23.19
C PRO A 129 2.84 0.97 -23.06
N GLY A 130 1.59 0.77 -22.64
CA GLY A 130 0.65 1.84 -22.38
C GLY A 130 0.52 2.17 -20.89
N LEU A 131 0.23 3.44 -20.56
CA LEU A 131 -0.06 3.88 -19.19
C LEU A 131 -1.56 3.87 -18.92
N LEU A 132 -1.99 3.07 -17.95
CA LEU A 132 -3.37 2.95 -17.53
C LEU A 132 -3.53 3.42 -16.08
N SER A 133 -4.50 4.30 -15.84
CA SER A 133 -4.90 4.69 -14.49
C SER A 133 -6.07 3.85 -14.02
N VAL A 134 -5.87 3.03 -13.00
CA VAL A 134 -6.90 2.17 -12.42
C VAL A 134 -7.33 2.71 -11.06
N SER A 135 -8.63 2.76 -10.83
CA SER A 135 -9.23 3.12 -9.54
C SER A 135 -10.06 1.95 -9.02
N VAL A 136 -9.96 1.68 -7.73
CA VAL A 136 -10.72 0.65 -7.05
C VAL A 136 -11.32 1.24 -5.79
N VAL A 137 -12.60 1.00 -5.55
CA VAL A 137 -13.26 1.36 -4.30
C VAL A 137 -13.80 0.11 -3.62
N ILE A 138 -13.54 -0.02 -2.33
CA ILE A 138 -13.99 -1.13 -1.50
C ILE A 138 -14.75 -0.56 -0.30
N ALA A 139 -16.01 -0.92 -0.14
CA ALA A 139 -16.86 -0.39 0.92
C ALA A 139 -17.83 -1.45 1.48
N TYR A 140 -18.26 -1.29 2.73
CA TYR A 140 -19.38 -2.03 3.30
C TYR A 140 -20.68 -1.27 3.09
N ASP A 141 -21.70 -1.90 2.51
CA ASP A 141 -23.04 -1.32 2.36
C ASP A 141 -23.79 -1.32 3.70
N GLU A 142 -23.36 -0.46 4.63
CA GLU A 142 -23.86 -0.43 6.01
C GLU A 142 -25.30 0.05 6.09
N ASN A 143 -25.65 1.01 5.23
CA ASN A 143 -26.99 1.59 5.19
C ASN A 143 -27.96 0.87 4.22
N GLY A 144 -27.48 -0.10 3.44
CA GLY A 144 -28.29 -0.92 2.54
C GLY A 144 -28.75 -0.20 1.27
N ASN A 145 -28.13 0.94 0.91
CA ASN A 145 -28.47 1.75 -0.26
C ASN A 145 -27.86 1.21 -1.57
N ARG A 146 -26.95 0.23 -1.49
CA ARG A 146 -26.19 -0.35 -2.62
C ARG A 146 -25.32 0.65 -3.37
N ASP A 147 -24.93 1.73 -2.71
CA ASP A 147 -24.02 2.75 -3.22
C ASP A 147 -22.74 2.77 -2.37
N VAL A 148 -21.76 3.54 -2.81
CA VAL A 148 -20.51 3.72 -2.07
C VAL A 148 -20.55 5.06 -1.35
N ASP A 149 -20.57 5.02 -0.02
CA ASP A 149 -20.41 6.21 0.79
C ASP A 149 -18.95 6.36 1.30
N PRO A 150 -18.38 7.58 1.38
CA PRO A 150 -17.02 7.78 1.87
C PRO A 150 -16.78 7.29 3.31
N ALA A 151 -17.83 7.19 4.12
CA ALA A 151 -17.78 6.69 5.50
C ALA A 151 -17.79 5.15 5.59
N GLU A 152 -18.09 4.46 4.49
CA GLU A 152 -18.25 3.01 4.41
C GLU A 152 -16.98 2.31 3.87
N GLY A 153 -15.91 3.07 3.64
CA GLY A 153 -14.67 2.63 3.05
C GLY A 153 -13.93 1.56 3.85
N VAL A 154 -13.41 0.55 3.16
CA VAL A 154 -12.52 -0.46 3.75
C VAL A 154 -11.07 -0.08 3.49
N ALA A 155 -10.39 0.41 4.52
CA ALA A 155 -8.99 0.83 4.45
C ALA A 155 -7.98 -0.32 4.51
N GLY A 156 -6.80 -0.10 3.94
CA GLY A 156 -5.64 -0.98 4.08
C GLY A 156 -5.70 -2.26 3.24
N ILE A 157 -6.65 -2.38 2.32
CA ILE A 157 -6.80 -3.56 1.49
C ILE A 157 -5.83 -3.48 0.33
N SER A 158 -4.99 -4.52 0.17
CA SER A 158 -4.07 -4.63 -0.97
C SER A 158 -4.84 -4.84 -2.27
N VAL A 159 -4.63 -3.92 -3.21
CA VAL A 159 -5.08 -4.01 -4.59
C VAL A 159 -3.84 -4.17 -5.47
N ARG A 160 -3.82 -5.21 -6.30
CA ARG A 160 -2.66 -5.56 -7.14
C ARG A 160 -3.07 -5.64 -8.59
N ALA A 161 -2.33 -4.97 -9.47
CA ALA A 161 -2.39 -5.23 -10.91
C ALA A 161 -1.40 -6.35 -11.24
N VAL A 162 -1.89 -7.42 -11.88
CA VAL A 162 -1.15 -8.63 -12.21
C VAL A 162 -1.25 -8.89 -13.71
N GLU A 163 -0.11 -9.09 -14.36
CA GLU A 163 -0.04 -9.44 -15.79
C GLU A 163 -0.56 -10.87 -16.04
N ILE A 164 -1.40 -11.03 -17.06
CA ILE A 164 -1.97 -12.33 -17.45
C ILE A 164 -0.90 -13.12 -18.21
N GLY A 165 -0.68 -14.37 -17.78
CA GLY A 165 0.30 -15.30 -18.38
C GLY A 165 1.59 -15.43 -17.57
N THR A 166 2.13 -14.33 -17.04
CA THR A 166 3.34 -14.35 -16.19
C THR A 166 3.02 -14.34 -14.69
N ASN A 167 1.79 -13.97 -14.30
CA ASN A 167 1.37 -13.74 -12.91
C ASN A 167 2.25 -12.72 -12.16
N ARG A 168 2.95 -11.85 -12.89
CA ARG A 168 3.80 -10.81 -12.31
C ARG A 168 2.96 -9.66 -11.81
N VAL A 169 3.19 -9.21 -10.58
CA VAL A 169 2.63 -7.96 -10.07
C VAL A 169 3.34 -6.79 -10.76
N ILE A 170 2.56 -5.95 -11.45
CA ILE A 170 3.06 -4.81 -12.23
C ILE A 170 2.75 -3.47 -11.57
N ALA A 171 1.74 -3.41 -10.70
CA ALA A 171 1.48 -2.28 -9.81
C ALA A 171 0.74 -2.75 -8.56
N GLN A 172 0.83 -1.99 -7.47
CA GLN A 172 0.06 -2.24 -6.26
C GLN A 172 -0.28 -0.94 -5.55
N ALA A 173 -1.41 -0.93 -4.84
CA ALA A 173 -1.80 0.12 -3.94
C ALA A 173 -2.59 -0.46 -2.77
N PHE A 174 -2.85 0.37 -1.78
CA PHE A 174 -3.73 0.07 -0.67
C PHE A 174 -4.90 1.04 -0.67
N THR A 175 -6.07 0.56 -0.26
CA THR A 175 -7.22 1.42 -0.07
C THR A 175 -7.02 2.38 1.10
N ASP A 176 -7.47 3.63 0.96
CA ASP A 176 -7.47 4.63 2.02
C ASP A 176 -8.70 4.52 2.95
N SER A 177 -8.90 5.49 3.84
CA SER A 177 -10.05 5.50 4.77
C SER A 177 -11.42 5.56 4.08
N SER A 178 -11.47 6.04 2.83
CA SER A 178 -12.68 6.02 2.00
C SER A 178 -12.81 4.75 1.17
N GLY A 179 -11.90 3.78 1.35
CA GLY A 179 -11.88 2.54 0.58
C GLY A 179 -11.29 2.70 -0.80
N TYR A 180 -10.70 3.86 -1.12
CA TYR A 180 -10.24 4.20 -2.46
C TYR A 180 -8.77 3.83 -2.65
N ALA A 181 -8.45 3.19 -3.78
CA ALA A 181 -7.08 2.90 -4.21
C ALA A 181 -6.89 3.29 -5.68
N GLN A 182 -5.80 4.00 -5.98
CA GLN A 182 -5.41 4.33 -7.35
C GLN A 182 -4.07 3.70 -7.71
N LEU A 183 -4.00 3.12 -8.91
CA LEU A 183 -2.81 2.48 -9.45
C LEU A 183 -2.50 3.03 -10.83
N GLN A 184 -1.23 3.31 -11.07
CA GLN A 184 -0.70 3.53 -12.41
C GLN A 184 -0.09 2.23 -12.92
N VAL A 185 -0.64 1.69 -13.99
CA VAL A 185 -0.25 0.41 -14.57
C VAL A 185 0.39 0.68 -15.92
N VAL A 186 1.67 0.32 -16.07
CA VAL A 186 2.38 0.40 -17.35
C VAL A 186 2.55 -1.00 -17.90
N THR A 187 1.85 -1.33 -18.98
CA THR A 187 1.95 -2.66 -19.60
C THR A 187 1.55 -2.64 -21.08
N SER A 188 2.17 -3.52 -21.87
CA SER A 188 1.74 -3.86 -23.23
C SER A 188 0.98 -5.19 -23.30
N SER A 189 0.82 -5.87 -22.16
CA SER A 189 0.15 -7.15 -22.01
C SER A 189 -1.23 -7.00 -21.37
N GLU A 190 -2.05 -8.05 -21.45
CA GLU A 190 -3.26 -8.13 -20.62
C GLU A 190 -2.91 -8.15 -19.14
N ALA A 191 -3.73 -7.51 -18.32
CA ALA A 191 -3.57 -7.48 -16.88
C ALA A 191 -4.93 -7.58 -16.18
N ARG A 192 -4.89 -7.96 -14.91
CA ARG A 192 -6.06 -8.04 -14.02
C ARG A 192 -5.78 -7.40 -12.68
N ILE A 193 -6.81 -6.82 -12.10
CA ILE A 193 -6.81 -6.38 -10.71
C ILE A 193 -7.14 -7.57 -9.83
N VAL A 194 -6.37 -7.76 -8.77
CA VAL A 194 -6.55 -8.79 -7.76
C VAL A 194 -6.60 -8.10 -6.40
N VAL A 195 -7.63 -8.46 -5.63
CA VAL A 195 -7.79 -8.08 -4.23
C VAL A 195 -7.69 -9.36 -3.40
N PRO A 196 -6.49 -9.78 -2.98
CA PRO A 196 -6.26 -11.11 -2.43
C PRO A 196 -7.10 -11.39 -1.19
N TYR A 197 -7.31 -10.36 -0.37
CA TYR A 197 -8.04 -10.47 0.89
C TYR A 197 -9.49 -10.94 0.69
N PHE A 198 -10.15 -10.48 -0.37
CA PHE A 198 -11.52 -10.86 -0.71
C PHE A 198 -11.59 -11.91 -1.83
N GLY A 199 -10.44 -12.46 -2.26
CA GLY A 199 -10.37 -13.37 -3.41
C GLY A 199 -10.97 -12.79 -4.70
N THR A 200 -11.07 -11.46 -4.81
CA THR A 200 -11.78 -10.78 -5.89
C THR A 200 -10.82 -10.44 -7.02
N VAL A 201 -11.28 -10.60 -8.26
CA VAL A 201 -10.48 -10.37 -9.46
C VAL A 201 -11.32 -9.67 -10.53
N TRP A 202 -10.74 -8.67 -11.21
CA TRP A 202 -11.33 -8.04 -12.39
C TRP A 202 -10.32 -7.97 -13.52
N ASP A 203 -10.76 -8.27 -14.73
CA ASP A 203 -9.92 -8.09 -15.91
C ASP A 203 -9.89 -6.63 -16.33
N ILE A 204 -8.70 -6.15 -16.67
CA ILE A 204 -8.51 -4.77 -17.10
C ILE A 204 -8.79 -4.68 -18.61
N PRO A 205 -9.77 -3.88 -19.04
CA PRO A 205 -10.08 -3.75 -20.46
C PRO A 205 -8.89 -3.13 -21.20
N ARG A 206 -8.51 -3.74 -22.33
CA ARG A 206 -7.46 -3.21 -23.20
C ARG A 206 -7.90 -1.88 -23.83
N SER A 207 -7.18 -0.81 -23.53
CA SER A 207 -7.34 0.45 -24.28
C SER A 207 -6.64 0.33 -25.63
N ARG A 208 -7.35 0.65 -26.72
CA ARG A 208 -6.80 0.63 -28.10
C ARG A 208 -5.76 1.71 -28.36
N ASN A 209 -5.70 2.76 -27.52
CA ASN A 209 -4.85 3.94 -27.74
C ASN A 209 -3.62 4.02 -26.80
N GLY A 210 -3.22 2.92 -26.15
CA GLY A 210 -2.03 2.90 -25.29
C GLY A 210 -2.17 3.70 -23.99
N GLY A 211 -3.35 4.25 -23.70
CA GLY A 211 -3.67 4.86 -22.42
C GLY A 211 -5.16 4.80 -22.11
N GLY A 212 -5.53 4.74 -20.84
CA GLY A 212 -6.93 4.61 -20.44
C GLY A 212 -7.18 4.71 -18.95
N GLN A 213 -8.46 4.71 -18.59
CA GLN A 213 -8.93 4.68 -17.21
C GLN A 213 -9.81 3.45 -17.02
N ALA A 214 -9.67 2.80 -15.86
CA ALA A 214 -10.56 1.72 -15.44
C ALA A 214 -10.97 1.96 -13.98
N SER A 215 -12.23 1.66 -13.67
CA SER A 215 -12.80 1.83 -12.33
C SER A 215 -13.52 0.56 -11.92
N PHE A 216 -13.25 0.08 -10.71
CA PHE A 216 -13.88 -1.11 -10.14
C PHE A 216 -14.41 -0.81 -8.75
N THR A 217 -15.55 -1.42 -8.42
CA THR A 217 -16.17 -1.29 -7.11
C THR A 217 -16.41 -2.67 -6.51
N LEU A 218 -16.01 -2.85 -5.26
CA LEU A 218 -16.36 -4.01 -4.45
C LEU A 218 -17.21 -3.55 -3.27
N LEU A 219 -18.51 -3.81 -3.39
CA LEU A 219 -19.45 -3.54 -2.32
C LEU A 219 -19.66 -4.81 -1.51
N LEU A 220 -19.35 -4.75 -0.22
CA LEU A 220 -19.42 -5.86 0.72
C LEU A 220 -20.72 -5.78 1.51
N ARG A 221 -21.33 -6.94 1.78
CA ARG A 221 -22.48 -7.01 2.67
C ARG A 221 -22.03 -6.75 4.13
N PRO A 222 -22.86 -6.12 4.97
CA PRO A 222 -22.54 -5.86 6.38
C PRO A 222 -22.08 -7.09 7.17
N GLY A 223 -22.67 -8.26 6.90
CA GLY A 223 -22.31 -9.52 7.57
C GLY A 223 -21.00 -10.15 7.13
N ASN A 224 -20.33 -9.60 6.11
CA ASN A 224 -19.03 -10.07 5.62
C ASN A 224 -17.86 -9.29 6.21
N GLN A 225 -18.08 -8.45 7.24
CA GLN A 225 -17.01 -7.82 7.97
C GLN A 225 -16.15 -8.96 8.58
N PRO A 226 -14.96 -9.23 8.04
CA PRO A 226 -14.07 -10.16 8.69
C PRO A 226 -13.75 -9.52 10.03
N GLY A 227 -14.05 -10.24 11.11
CA GLY A 227 -13.53 -9.86 12.42
C GLY A 227 -12.04 -9.60 12.22
N LEU A 228 -11.60 -8.39 12.58
CA LEU A 228 -10.19 -8.09 12.69
C LEU A 228 -9.65 -9.01 13.80
N ILE A 229 -9.30 -10.25 13.43
CA ILE A 229 -8.56 -11.16 14.30
C ILE A 229 -7.20 -10.48 14.49
N PRO A 230 -6.80 -10.17 15.73
CA PRO A 230 -5.55 -9.48 16.04
C PRO A 230 -4.31 -10.22 15.49
#